data_AF-I4G805-F1
#
_entry.id   AF-I4G805-F1
#
_cell.length_a   1.000
_cell.length_b   1.000
_cell.length_c   1.000
_cell.angle_alpha   90.00
_cell.angle_beta   90.00
_cell.angle_gamma   90.00
#
_symmetry.space_group_name_H-M   'P 1'
#
loop_
_entity.id
_entity.type
_entity.pdbx_description
1 polymer ?
#
loop_
_entity_poly.entity_id
_entity_poly.type
_entity_poly.pdbx_seq_one_letter_code
_entity_poly.pdbx_strand_id
1 'polypeptide(L)' 'MLQLIIAPTARAIEQGKQLIPRIRQELPKVKQQQELLELIETILVYKLPHVSRKEIEAMFSLSDLKQTKVYQEALE' A
#
# COMPACT_ATOMS: atom_id res chain seq x y z
N MET A 1 2.91 -6.51 8.85
CA MET A 1 2.51 -7.33 7.67
C MET A 1 1.39 -8.30 8.00
N LEU A 2 1.60 -9.32 8.85
CA LEU A 2 0.54 -10.29 9.21
C LEU A 2 -0.75 -9.63 9.73
N GLN A 3 -0.59 -8.54 10.49
CA GLN A 3 -1.69 -7.74 11.02
C GLN A 3 -2.57 -7.12 9.92
N LEU A 4 -2.01 -6.72 8.78
CA LEU A 4 -2.78 -6.18 7.65
C LEU A 4 -3.66 -7.27 7.02
N ILE A 5 -3.14 -8.50 6.96
CA ILE A 5 -3.82 -9.65 6.35
C ILE A 5 -5.00 -10.12 7.22
N ILE A 6 -4.84 -10.11 8.56
CA ILE A 6 -5.87 -10.62 9.49
C ILE A 6 -6.82 -9.54 10.03
N ALA A 7 -6.52 -8.25 9.84
CA ALA A 7 -7.35 -7.17 10.38
C ALA A 7 -8.75 -7.12 9.75
N PRO A 8 -9.80 -6.67 10.47
CA PRO A 8 -11.07 -6.31 9.85
C PRO A 8 -10.89 -5.19 8.80
N THR A 9 -11.71 -5.17 7.75
CA THR A 9 -11.65 -4.22 6.61
C THR A 9 -11.46 -2.76 7.05
N ALA A 10 -12.26 -2.30 8.02
CA ALA A 10 -12.17 -0.94 8.55
C ALA A 10 -10.81 -0.63 9.21
N ARG A 11 -10.19 -1.64 9.84
CA ARG A 11 -8.89 -1.50 10.51
C ARG A 11 -7.72 -1.60 9.52
N ALA A 12 -7.89 -2.31 8.40
CA ALA A 12 -6.88 -2.40 7.35
C ALA A 12 -6.60 -1.04 6.68
N ILE A 13 -7.64 -0.22 6.50
CA ILE A 13 -7.51 1.16 5.99
C ILE A 13 -6.64 2.00 6.92
N GLU A 14 -6.99 2.04 8.22
CA GLU A 14 -6.27 2.83 9.20
C GLU A 14 -4.82 2.34 9.38
N GLN A 15 -4.60 1.03 9.33
CA GLN A 15 -3.26 0.47 9.36
C GLN A 15 -2.45 0.82 8.10
N GLY A 16 -3.05 0.81 6.91
CA GLY A 16 -2.39 1.23 5.67
C GLY A 16 -1.90 2.68 5.76
N LYS A 17 -2.79 3.60 6.19
CA LYS A 17 -2.47 5.02 6.39
C LYS A 17 -1.34 5.25 7.41
N GLN A 18 -1.17 4.36 8.40
CA GLN A 18 -0.10 4.47 9.40
C GLN A 18 1.21 3.81 8.97
N LEU A 19 1.15 2.69 8.25
CA LEU A 19 2.32 1.91 7.86
C LEU A 19 3.08 2.53 6.69
N ILE A 20 2.38 3.06 5.69
CA ILE A 20 3.00 3.64 4.50
C ILE A 20 3.95 4.80 4.85
N PRO A 21 3.57 5.78 5.70
CA PRO A 21 4.49 6.84 6.13
C PRO A 21 5.68 6.32 6.95
N ARG A 22 5.49 5.32 7.81
CA ARG A 22 6.58 4.75 8.61
C ARG A 22 7.63 4.07 7.75
N ILE A 23 7.19 3.32 6.74
CA ILE A 23 8.09 2.65 5.80
C ILE A 23 8.97 3.66 5.08
N ARG A 24 8.45 4.83 4.71
CA ARG A 24 9.25 5.92 4.13
C ARG A 24 10.30 6.48 5.08
N GLN A 25 9.95 6.62 6.35
CA GLN A 25 10.81 7.23 7.36
C GLN A 25 11.90 6.28 7.86
N GLU A 26 11.55 4.99 8.00
CA GLU A 26 12.41 3.98 8.61
C GLU A 26 13.29 3.23 7.60
N LEU A 27 12.95 3.24 6.31
CA LEU A 27 13.72 2.55 5.27
C LEU A 27 14.43 3.55 4.33
N PRO A 28 15.72 3.87 4.57
CA PRO A 28 16.50 4.74 3.69
C PRO A 28 16.89 4.06 2.37
N LYS A 29 16.74 2.72 2.25
CA LYS A 29 17.05 1.96 1.04
C LYS A 29 15.84 1.93 0.11
N VAL A 30 15.93 2.70 -0.98
CA VAL A 30 14.87 2.85 -1.99
C VAL A 30 14.28 1.52 -2.47
N LYS A 31 15.11 0.52 -2.74
CA LYS A 31 14.63 -0.79 -3.24
C LYS A 31 13.78 -1.56 -2.21
N GLN A 32 14.21 -1.61 -0.95
CA GLN A 32 13.46 -2.31 0.10
C GLN A 32 12.17 -1.58 0.46
N GLN A 33 12.21 -0.25 0.41
CA GLN A 33 11.02 0.59 0.58
C GLN A 33 9.99 0.30 -0.53
N GLN A 34 10.41 0.27 -1.80
CA GLN A 34 9.55 -0.05 -2.94
C GLN A 34 8.91 -1.43 -2.84
N GLU A 35 9.71 -2.48 -2.59
CA GLU A 35 9.21 -3.86 -2.47
C GLU A 35 8.16 -4.00 -1.36
N LEU A 36 8.35 -3.29 -0.24
CA LEU A 36 7.41 -3.35 0.87
C LEU A 36 6.12 -2.55 0.60
N LEU A 37 6.23 -1.41 -0.08
CA LEU A 37 5.07 -0.63 -0.50
C LEU A 37 4.22 -1.38 -1.53
N GLU A 38 4.85 -2.05 -2.49
CA GLU A 38 4.18 -2.90 -3.48
C GLU A 38 3.42 -4.06 -2.81
N LEU A 39 4.03 -4.70 -1.81
CA LEU A 39 3.37 -5.76 -1.06
C LEU A 39 2.17 -5.23 -0.25
N ILE A 40 2.27 -4.05 0.35
CA ILE A 40 1.14 -3.43 1.08
C ILE A 40 0.01 -3.08 0.12
N GLU A 41 0.31 -2.48 -1.03
CA GLU A 41 -0.70 -2.16 -2.04
C GLU A 41 -1.42 -3.43 -2.49
N THR A 42 -0.66 -4.47 -2.82
CA THR A 42 -1.23 -5.78 -3.20
C THR A 42 -2.20 -6.27 -2.13
N ILE A 43 -1.79 -6.29 -0.86
CA ILE A 43 -2.65 -6.74 0.25
C ILE A 43 -3.91 -5.86 0.35
N LEU A 44 -3.78 -4.54 0.25
CA LEU A 44 -4.91 -3.62 0.35
C LEU A 44 -5.90 -3.81 -0.80
N VAL A 45 -5.43 -3.96 -2.04
CA VAL A 45 -6.27 -4.21 -3.23
C VAL A 45 -7.08 -5.49 -3.06
N TYR A 46 -6.46 -6.58 -2.60
CA TYR A 46 -7.17 -7.84 -2.39
C TYR A 46 -8.10 -7.82 -1.17
N LYS A 47 -7.70 -7.14 -0.10
CA LYS A 47 -8.45 -7.12 1.16
C LYS A 47 -9.61 -6.12 1.17
N LEU A 48 -9.52 -5.07 0.36
CA LEU A 48 -10.47 -3.98 0.29
C LEU A 48 -11.16 -3.92 -1.10
N PRO A 49 -11.84 -4.99 -1.56
CA PRO A 49 -12.38 -5.05 -2.92
C PRO A 49 -13.49 -4.02 -3.19
N HIS A 50 -14.08 -3.46 -2.13
CA HIS A 50 -15.14 -2.43 -2.21
C HIS A 50 -14.60 -1.00 -2.04
N VAL A 51 -13.32 -0.84 -1.71
CA VAL A 51 -12.69 0.47 -1.64
C VAL A 51 -12.21 0.84 -3.04
N SER A 52 -12.48 2.06 -3.45
CA SER A 52 -12.07 2.50 -4.78
C SER A 52 -10.55 2.49 -4.89
N ARG A 53 -10.02 2.17 -6.09
CA ARG A 53 -8.57 2.23 -6.32
C ARG A 53 -8.02 3.62 -5.95
N LYS A 54 -8.72 4.70 -6.29
CA LYS A 54 -8.37 6.08 -5.90
C LYS A 54 -8.23 6.29 -4.39
N GLU A 55 -9.04 5.63 -3.56
CA GLU A 55 -8.90 5.70 -2.10
C GLU A 55 -7.69 4.93 -1.60
N ILE A 56 -7.36 3.79 -2.22
CA ILE A 56 -6.13 3.05 -1.91
C ILE A 56 -4.91 3.90 -2.31
N GLU A 57 -4.94 4.49 -3.51
CA GLU A 57 -3.91 5.39 -4.03
C GLU A 57 -3.66 6.60 -3.13
N ALA A 58 -4.72 7.17 -2.54
CA ALA A 58 -4.62 8.30 -1.61
C ALA A 58 -3.88 7.95 -0.30
N MET A 59 -3.69 6.66 0.01
CA MET A 59 -2.86 6.22 1.13
C MET A 59 -1.37 6.25 0.78
N PHE A 60 -1.04 6.20 -0.51
CA PHE A 60 0.30 6.34 -1.05
C PHE A 60 0.57 7.78 -1.49
N SER A 61 1.83 8.11 -1.74
CA SER A 61 2.22 9.35 -2.42
C SER A 61 2.28 9.03 -3.89
N LEU A 62 2.09 10.04 -4.75
CA LEU A 62 2.17 9.87 -6.19
C LEU A 62 3.51 9.28 -6.67
N SER A 63 4.61 9.55 -5.95
CA SER A 63 5.93 8.99 -6.25
C SER A 63 6.01 7.49 -5.98
N ASP A 64 5.41 7.05 -4.88
CA ASP A 64 5.52 5.68 -4.39
C ASP A 64 4.58 4.76 -5.15
N LEU A 65 3.35 5.22 -5.35
CA LEU A 65 2.34 4.51 -6.10
C LEU A 65 2.77 4.24 -7.54
N LYS A 66 3.36 5.22 -8.23
CA LYS A 66 3.83 5.03 -9.62
C LYS A 66 4.93 3.98 -9.76
N GLN A 67 5.61 3.63 -8.66
CA GLN A 67 6.71 2.69 -8.65
C GLN A 67 6.29 1.25 -8.37
N THR A 68 5.05 1.03 -7.94
CA THR A 68 4.56 -0.32 -7.68
C THR A 68 4.09 -0.98 -8.98
N LYS A 69 4.33 -2.29 -9.11
CA LYS A 69 3.90 -3.03 -10.30
C LYS A 69 2.38 -3.11 -10.41
N VAL A 70 1.68 -3.27 -9.28
CA VAL A 70 0.20 -3.33 -9.23
C VAL A 70 -0.46 -2.06 -9.77
N TYR A 71 0.20 -0.90 -9.63
CA TYR A 71 -0.25 0.33 -10.24
C TYR A 71 0.05 0.37 -11.74
N GLN A 72 1.26 -0.03 -12.14
CA GLN A 72 1.66 -0.04 -13.55
C GLN A 72 0.80 -1.01 -14.39
N GLU A 73 0.57 -2.22 -13.89
CA GLU A 73 -0.28 -3.24 -14.52
C GLU A 73 -1.75 -2.82 -14.62
N ALA A 74 -2.22 -1.90 -13.76
CA ALA A 74 -3.58 -1.40 -13.83
C ALA A 74 -3.77 -0.23 -14.81
N LEU A 75 -2.67 0.35 -15.32
CA LEU A 75 -2.68 1.38 -16.34
C LEU A 75 -2.53 0.83 -17.77
N GLU A 76 -2.10 -0.43 -17.90
CA GLU A 76 -2.07 -1.20 -19.17
C GLU A 76 -3.44 -1.76 -19.52
#